data_AF-A0A0M0TDJ0-F1
#
_entry.id   AF-A0A0M0TDJ0-F1
#
_cell.length_a   1.000
_cell.length_b   1.000
_cell.length_c   1.000
_cell.angle_alpha   90.00
_cell.angle_beta   90.00
_cell.angle_gamma   90.00
#
_symmetry.space_group_name_H-M   'P 1'
#
loop_
_entity.id
_entity.type
_entity.pdbx_description
1 polymer ?
#
loop_
_entity_poly.entity_id
_entity_poly.type
_entity_poly.pdbx_seq_one_letter_code
_entity_poly.pdbx_strand_id
1 'polypeptide(L)' 'MKKYTINNINDLDTVIGLKPPFQATIHVGMHTSAGQVFIGLGIKSEDILDKTINEIGEMAYLQYLKNIKTELES' A
#
# COMPACT_ATOMS: atom_id res chain seq x y z
N MET A 1 -1.29 -19.09 -6.35
CA MET A 1 -1.75 -17.76 -5.89
C MET A 1 -1.21 -16.71 -6.85
N LYS A 2 -2.08 -15.89 -7.46
CA LYS A 2 -1.65 -14.85 -8.40
C LYS A 2 -1.17 -13.61 -7.65
N LYS A 3 -0.13 -12.95 -8.18
CA LYS A 3 0.44 -11.72 -7.64
C LYS A 3 0.08 -10.55 -8.55
N TYR A 4 -0.31 -9.43 -7.97
CA TYR A 4 -0.68 -8.21 -8.68
C TYR A 4 0.13 -7.03 -8.12
N THR A 5 0.49 -6.09 -8.99
CA THR A 5 1.09 -4.82 -8.59
C THR A 5 0.13 -3.70 -8.97
N ILE A 6 -0.21 -2.87 -8.00
CA ILE A 6 -1.11 -1.74 -8.15
C ILE A 6 -0.25 -0.49 -8.01
N ASN A 7 -0.06 0.24 -9.10
CA ASN A 7 0.82 1.39 -9.14
C ASN A 7 0.16 2.67 -8.62
N ASN A 8 -1.17 2.69 -8.54
CA ASN A 8 -1.96 3.81 -8.05
C ASN A 8 -3.06 3.32 -7.12
N ILE A 9 -3.17 3.91 -5.94
CA ILE A 9 -4.21 3.58 -4.97
C ILE A 9 -5.62 3.82 -5.50
N ASN A 10 -5.81 4.69 -6.50
CA ASN A 10 -7.10 4.89 -7.15
C ASN A 10 -7.49 3.71 -8.06
N ASP A 11 -6.54 2.86 -8.45
CA ASP A 11 -6.80 1.62 -9.19
C ASP A 11 -7.20 0.47 -8.23
N LEU A 12 -7.51 0.77 -6.96
CA LEU A 12 -7.99 -0.24 -6.00
C LEU A 12 -9.33 -0.86 -6.42
N ASP A 13 -10.21 -0.09 -7.05
CA ASP A 13 -11.52 -0.60 -7.50
C ASP A 13 -11.36 -1.75 -8.51
N THR A 14 -10.29 -1.72 -9.31
CA THR A 14 -9.89 -2.82 -10.21
C THR A 14 -9.43 -4.09 -9.46
N VAL A 15 -9.04 -3.95 -8.19
CA VAL A 15 -8.48 -5.00 -7.33
C VAL A 15 -9.58 -5.67 -6.52
N ILE A 16 -10.61 -4.91 -6.13
CA ILE A 16 -11.83 -5.45 -5.51
C ILE A 16 -12.53 -6.46 -6.44
N GLY A 17 -12.39 -6.30 -7.76
CA GLY A 17 -12.88 -7.27 -8.75
C GLY A 17 -12.08 -8.58 -8.86
N LEU A 18 -10.92 -8.71 -8.19
CA LEU A 18 -10.10 -9.91 -8.24
C LEU A 18 -10.69 -11.02 -7.35
N LYS A 19 -10.86 -12.21 -7.92
CA LYS A 19 -11.32 -13.39 -7.17
C LYS A 19 -10.23 -13.87 -6.20
N PRO A 20 -10.49 -13.97 -4.88
CA PRO A 20 -9.55 -14.55 -3.92
C PRO A 20 -9.15 -16.01 -4.26
N PRO A 21 -7.99 -16.49 -3.76
CA PRO A 21 -6.97 -15.75 -3.02
C PRO A 21 -5.95 -15.08 -3.95
N PHE A 22 -5.59 -13.83 -3.64
CA PHE A 22 -4.53 -13.09 -4.32
C PHE A 22 -3.62 -12.38 -3.33
N GLN A 23 -2.41 -12.06 -3.78
CA GLN A 23 -1.51 -11.12 -3.12
C GLN A 23 -1.35 -9.90 -4.01
N ALA A 24 -1.40 -8.72 -3.40
CA ALA A 24 -1.20 -7.46 -4.11
C ALA A 24 -0.11 -6.65 -3.42
N THR A 25 0.75 -6.02 -4.21
CA THR A 25 1.61 -4.94 -3.72
C THR A 25 1.05 -3.62 -4.20
N ILE A 26 0.70 -2.73 -3.28
CA ILE A 26 0.21 -1.40 -3.58
C ILE A 26 1.34 -0.41 -3.40
N HIS A 27 1.62 0.35 -4.45
CA HIS A 27 2.53 1.49 -4.37
C HIS A 27 1.72 2.74 -4.08
N VAL A 28 1.94 3.31 -2.89
CA VAL A 28 1.33 4.58 -2.50
C VAL A 28 2.38 5.67 -2.63
N GLY A 29 2.14 6.60 -3.55
CA GLY A 29 2.96 7.80 -3.71
C GLY A 29 2.56 8.86 -2.68
N MET A 30 3.52 9.35 -1.91
CA MET A 30 3.34 10.41 -0.92
C MET A 30 4.24 11.61 -1.22
N HIS A 31 3.72 12.81 -1.06
CA HIS A 31 4.51 14.03 -1.12
C HIS A 31 4.99 14.41 0.27
N THR A 32 6.29 14.54 0.43
CA THR A 32 6.94 14.96 1.67
C THR A 32 7.74 16.25 1.42
N SER A 33 8.21 16.90 2.48
CA SER A 33 9.11 18.05 2.36
C SER A 33 10.44 17.72 1.66
N ALA A 34 10.85 16.44 1.66
CA ALA A 34 12.05 15.96 0.99
C ALA A 34 11.81 15.53 -0.47
N GLY A 35 10.57 15.59 -0.95
CA GLY A 35 10.17 15.16 -2.30
C GLY A 35 9.14 14.03 -2.28
N GLN A 36 8.96 13.39 -3.44
CA GLN A 36 8.03 12.29 -3.61
C GLN A 36 8.64 10.97 -3.13
N VAL A 37 7.92 10.26 -2.26
CA VAL A 37 8.29 8.95 -1.72
C VAL A 37 7.26 7.92 -2.14
N PHE A 38 7.69 6.71 -2.48
CA PHE A 38 6.79 5.61 -2.81
C PHE A 38 6.90 4.52 -1.74
N ILE A 39 5.77 4.14 -1.16
CA ILE A 39 5.68 3.08 -0.16
C ILE A 39 4.99 1.87 -0.78
N GLY A 40 5.71 0.74 -0.81
CA GLY A 40 5.14 -0.55 -1.20
C GLY A 40 4.48 -1.23 -0.01
N LEU A 41 3.17 -1.44 -0.08
CA LEU A 41 2.41 -2.23 0.88
C LEU A 41 2.14 -3.61 0.30
N GLY A 42 2.71 -4.65 0.90
CA GLY A 42 2.33 -6.03 0.60
C GLY A 42 1.05 -6.40 1.36
N ILE A 43 -0.06 -6.57 0.65
CA ILE A 43 -1.38 -6.83 1.24
C ILE A 43 -1.96 -8.12 0.65
N LYS A 44 -2.57 -8.96 1.49
CA LYS A 44 -3.31 -10.15 1.05
C LYS A 44 -4.74 -9.78 0.70
N SER A 45 -5.40 -10.60 -0.12
CA SER A 45 -6.80 -10.36 -0.52
C SER A 45 -7.76 -10.15 0.67
N GLU A 46 -7.57 -10.89 1.76
CA GLU A 46 -8.39 -10.77 2.98
C GLU A 46 -8.25 -9.42 3.69
N ASP A 47 -7.11 -8.76 3.54
CA ASP A 47 -6.79 -7.52 4.25
C ASP A 47 -7.22 -6.26 3.48
N ILE A 48 -7.62 -6.39 2.20
CA ILE A 48 -7.92 -5.25 1.33
C ILE A 48 -9.37 -5.13 0.89
N LEU A 49 -10.11 -6.24 0.82
CA LEU A 49 -11.48 -6.24 0.27
C LEU A 49 -12.45 -5.36 1.08
N ASP A 50 -12.18 -5.14 2.36
CA ASP A 50 -13.00 -4.33 3.26
C ASP A 50 -12.38 -2.97 3.60
N LYS A 51 -11.27 -2.58 2.94
CA LYS A 51 -10.57 -1.32 3.23
C LYS A 51 -10.86 -0.25 2.19
N THR A 52 -11.08 0.95 2.67
CA THR A 52 -11.15 2.16 1.85
C THR A 52 -9.76 2.60 1.38
N ILE A 53 -9.71 3.39 0.31
CA ILE A 53 -8.49 4.05 -0.18
C ILE A 53 -7.81 4.85 0.94
N ASN A 54 -8.60 5.53 1.79
CA ASN A 54 -8.07 6.33 2.90
C ASN A 54 -7.34 5.46 3.94
N GLU A 55 -7.91 4.32 4.32
CA GLU A 55 -7.28 3.38 5.26
C GLU A 55 -5.98 2.79 4.72
N ILE A 56 -5.92 2.51 3.42
CA ILE A 56 -4.70 2.03 2.77
C ILE A 56 -3.64 3.14 2.71
N GLY A 57 -4.06 4.38 2.48
CA GLY A 57 -3.19 5.56 2.59
C GLY A 57 -2.62 5.73 4.01
N GLU A 58 -3.43 5.56 5.04
CA GLU A 58 -3.00 5.61 6.44
C GLU A 58 -2.00 4.49 6.77
N MET A 59 -2.26 3.26 6.30
CA MET A 59 -1.31 2.15 6.44
C MET A 59 0.04 2.45 5.78
N ALA A 60 0.03 3.06 4.58
CA ALA A 60 1.26 3.46 3.88
C ALA A 60 2.03 4.53 4.67
N TYR A 61 1.31 5.51 5.23
CA TYR A 61 1.92 6.55 6.05
C TYR A 61 2.55 5.99 7.33
N LEU A 62 1.86 5.09 8.04
CA LEU A 62 2.40 4.43 9.23
C LEU A 62 3.64 3.57 8.90
N GLN A 63 3.62 2.85 7.77
CA GLN A 63 4.78 2.09 7.32
C GLN A 63 5.98 3.00 6.99
N TYR A 64 5.74 4.16 6.39
CA TYR A 64 6.79 5.15 6.14
C TYR A 64 7.41 5.69 7.42
N LEU A 65 6.59 6.08 8.41
CA LEU A 65 7.09 6.52 9.71
C LEU A 65 7.91 5.43 10.40
N LYS A 66 7.47 4.17 10.30
CA LYS A 66 8.21 3.03 10.83
C LYS A 66 9.57 2.86 10.15
N ASN A 67 9.63 3.00 8.82
CA ASN A 67 10.87 2.90 8.05
C ASN A 67 11.85 4.00 8.47
N ILE A 68 11.38 5.26 8.55
CA ILE A 68 12.20 6.39 9.02
C ILE A 68 12.73 6.12 10.43
N LYS A 69 11.87 5.71 11.35
CA LYS A 69 12.27 5.39 12.72
C LYS A 69 13.36 4.32 12.75
N THR A 70 13.20 3.27 11.95
CA THR A 70 14.18 2.17 11.84
C THR A 70 15.52 2.67 11.30
N GLU A 71 15.51 3.53 10.28
CA GLU A 71 16.74 4.14 9.73
C GLU A 71 17.43 5.07 10.72
N LEU A 72 16.68 5.80 11.54
CA LEU A 72 17.23 6.68 12.58
C LEU A 72 17.79 5.92 13.80
N GLU A 73 17.31 4.70 14.04
CA GLU A 73 17.75 3.82 15.14
C GLU A 73 18.89 2.88 14.72
N SER A 74 19.26 2.84 13.43
CA SER A 74 20.34 2.00 12.86
C SER A 74 21.65 2.77 12.70
#